data_AF-A0A377ZSM7-F1
#
_entry.id   AF-A0A377ZSM7-F1
#
_cell.length_a   1.000
_cell.length_b   1.000
_cell.length_c   1.000
_cell.angle_alpha   90.00
_cell.angle_beta   90.00
_cell.angle_gamma   90.00
#
_symmetry.space_group_name_H-M   'P 1'
#
loop_
_entity.id
_entity.type
_entity.pdbx_description
1 polymer ?
#
loop_
_entity_poly.entity_id
_entity_poly.type
_entity_poly.pdbx_seq_one_letter_code
_entity_poly.pdbx_strand_id
1 'polypeptide(L)'
;MGKTTFAMNLVENAAMLQDKPVLIFSLEMPSEQIMMRSLASLSRVDQTRIRTGQLDDEDWARISGTMGILLEKRNIYIDDSSGLTPTEVRSRARRIAREHGGIGLIMIDYLQLMRVPSLSDNRTLEIAEISRSLKALAKELQVPVWRCRSLTARWSSAPISARSTPTCVSPALSNRMPT
;
A
#
# COMPACT_ATOMS: atom_id res chain seq x y z
N MET A 1 -15.34 -2.04 -4.23
CA MET A 1 -13.94 -1.53 -4.30
C MET A 1 -13.27 -1.80 -2.96
N GLY A 2 -12.37 -2.77 -2.85
CA GLY A 2 -11.74 -3.19 -1.59
C GLY A 2 -10.21 -3.17 -1.58
N LYS A 3 -9.59 -2.43 -2.51
CA LYS A 3 -8.13 -2.43 -2.71
C LYS A 3 -7.42 -1.75 -1.54
N THR A 4 -7.90 -0.57 -1.15
CA THR A 4 -7.38 0.16 0.00
C THR A 4 -7.66 -0.60 1.29
N THR A 5 -8.86 -1.17 1.47
CA THR A 5 -9.17 -1.99 2.65
C THR A 5 -8.21 -3.19 2.78
N PHE A 6 -7.92 -3.88 1.68
CA PHE A 6 -6.94 -4.97 1.66
C PHE A 6 -5.52 -4.47 1.98
N ALA A 7 -5.11 -3.36 1.38
CA ALA A 7 -3.79 -2.78 1.61
C ALA A 7 -3.60 -2.30 3.06
N MET A 8 -4.64 -1.73 3.66
CA MET A 8 -4.63 -1.34 5.08
C MET A 8 -4.50 -2.55 6.00
N ASN A 9 -5.22 -3.65 5.72
CA ASN A 9 -5.09 -4.87 6.49
C ASN A 9 -3.67 -5.46 6.41
N LEU A 10 -3.01 -5.37 5.25
CA LEU A 10 -1.61 -5.75 5.09
C LEU A 10 -0.67 -4.86 5.92
N VAL A 11 -0.89 -3.54 5.89
CA VAL A 11 -0.11 -2.57 6.67
C VAL A 11 -0.26 -2.81 8.16
N GLU A 12 -1.49 -3.01 8.64
CA GLU A 12 -1.78 -3.29 10.05
C GLU A 12 -1.06 -4.55 10.52
N ASN A 13 -1.15 -5.65 9.76
CA ASN A 13 -0.45 -6.87 10.11
C ASN A 13 1.08 -6.68 10.08
N ALA A 14 1.62 -5.96 9.10
CA ALA A 14 3.05 -5.67 9.02
C ALA A 14 3.52 -4.84 10.24
N ALA A 15 2.75 -3.82 10.63
CA ALA A 15 3.03 -2.99 11.80
C ALA A 15 2.86 -3.77 13.12
N MET A 16 1.91 -4.69 13.21
CA MET A 16 1.72 -5.47 14.44
C MET A 16 2.75 -6.58 14.59
N LEU A 17 3.20 -7.19 13.50
CA LEU A 17 4.16 -8.31 13.52
C LEU A 17 5.63 -7.88 13.52
N GLN A 18 5.94 -6.68 13.02
CA GLN A 18 7.31 -6.19 12.91
C GLN A 18 7.47 -4.85 13.65
N ASP A 19 8.60 -4.68 14.33
CA ASP A 19 8.94 -3.39 14.98
C ASP A 19 9.57 -2.39 14.02
N LYS A 20 9.58 -2.71 12.72
CA LYS A 20 10.04 -1.80 11.67
C LYS A 20 8.93 -0.81 11.31
N PRO A 21 9.27 0.45 11.00
CA PRO A 21 8.27 1.41 10.57
C PRO A 21 7.63 1.01 9.25
N VAL A 22 6.34 1.28 9.10
CA VAL A 22 5.57 1.13 7.88
C VAL A 22 5.16 2.52 7.41
N LEU A 23 5.49 2.86 6.16
CA LEU A 23 5.09 4.14 5.55
C LEU A 23 3.83 3.96 4.71
N ILE A 24 2.91 4.90 4.84
CA ILE A 24 1.71 5.02 4.02
C ILE A 24 1.73 6.40 3.36
N PHE A 25 1.91 6.41 2.04
CA PHE A 25 1.72 7.60 1.22
C PHE A 25 0.31 7.57 0.65
N SER A 26 -0.54 8.46 1.13
CA SER A 26 -1.90 8.61 0.67
C SER A 26 -2.05 9.91 -0.12
N LEU A 27 -2.51 9.79 -1.35
CA LEU A 27 -2.77 10.93 -2.22
C LEU A 27 -4.29 11.18 -2.37
N GLU A 28 -5.15 10.23 -1.99
CA GLU A 28 -6.63 10.36 -2.07
C GLU A 28 -7.25 10.70 -0.74
N MET A 29 -6.84 9.90 0.25
CA MET A 29 -7.53 9.85 1.52
C MET A 29 -6.73 10.64 2.52
N PRO A 30 -7.37 11.54 3.27
CA PRO A 30 -6.71 12.21 4.37
C PRO A 30 -6.26 11.18 5.41
N SER A 31 -5.20 11.51 6.14
CA SER A 31 -4.64 10.66 7.20
C SER A 31 -5.69 10.22 8.23
N GLU A 32 -6.63 11.10 8.57
CA GLU A 32 -7.75 10.80 9.48
C GLU A 32 -8.62 9.64 9.00
N GLN A 33 -8.94 9.57 7.70
CA GLN A 33 -9.74 8.47 7.15
C GLN A 33 -9.00 7.14 7.18
N ILE A 34 -7.69 7.17 7.02
CA ILE A 34 -6.83 5.99 7.10
C ILE A 34 -6.79 5.49 8.54
N MET A 35 -6.58 6.39 9.50
CA MET A 35 -6.59 6.04 10.93
C MET A 35 -7.94 5.48 11.37
N MET A 36 -9.07 6.10 10.98
CA MET A 36 -10.40 5.60 11.31
C MET A 36 -10.61 4.16 10.80
N ARG A 37 -10.13 3.85 9.59
CA ARG A 37 -10.19 2.48 9.04
C ARG A 37 -9.32 1.51 9.83
N SER A 38 -8.11 1.92 10.21
CA SER A 38 -7.23 1.06 11.01
C SER A 38 -7.74 0.84 12.42
N LEU A 39 -8.32 1.86 13.05
CA LEU A 39 -9.00 1.70 14.33
C LEU A 39 -10.18 0.74 14.21
N ALA A 40 -11.05 0.91 13.22
CA ALA A 40 -12.16 -0.02 12.97
C ALA A 40 -11.69 -1.46 12.81
N SER A 41 -10.64 -1.67 12.00
CA SER A 41 -10.07 -2.98 11.70
C SER A 41 -9.44 -3.65 12.93
N LEU A 42 -8.60 -2.92 13.68
CA LEU A 42 -7.88 -3.45 14.83
C LEU A 42 -8.78 -3.63 16.07
N SER A 43 -9.69 -2.68 16.33
CA SER A 43 -10.62 -2.75 17.47
C SER A 43 -11.83 -3.66 17.22
N ARG A 44 -12.00 -4.12 15.96
CA ARG A 44 -13.17 -4.90 15.50
C ARG A 44 -14.51 -4.20 15.76
N VAL A 45 -14.52 -2.87 15.65
CA VAL A 45 -15.71 -2.03 15.75
C VAL A 45 -16.15 -1.60 14.35
N ASP A 46 -17.47 -1.54 14.12
CA ASP A 46 -18.01 -1.10 12.84
C ASP A 46 -17.57 0.34 12.52
N GLN A 47 -16.99 0.55 11.34
CA GLN A 47 -16.52 1.85 10.88
C GLN A 47 -17.64 2.91 10.89
N THR A 48 -18.88 2.50 10.65
CA THR A 48 -20.05 3.38 10.70
C THR A 48 -20.26 3.92 12.10
N ARG A 49 -20.15 3.07 13.13
CA ARG A 49 -20.30 3.47 14.55
C ARG A 49 -19.21 4.43 14.97
N ILE A 50 -17.96 4.18 14.54
CA ILE A 50 -16.83 5.09 14.77
C ILE A 50 -17.09 6.45 14.12
N ARG A 51 -17.55 6.45 12.87
CA ARG A 51 -17.83 7.69 12.12
C ARG A 51 -19.02 8.48 12.68
N THR A 52 -20.07 7.81 13.16
CA THR A 52 -21.26 8.47 13.72
C THR A 52 -21.10 8.80 15.21
N GLY A 53 -20.05 8.31 15.87
CA GLY A 53 -19.84 8.45 17.31
C GLY A 53 -20.83 7.62 18.15
N GLN A 54 -21.57 6.70 17.54
CA GLN A 54 -22.55 5.83 18.20
C GLN A 54 -21.86 4.59 18.79
N LEU A 55 -20.98 4.84 19.75
CA LEU A 55 -20.17 3.84 20.43
C LEU A 55 -20.81 3.55 21.79
N ASP A 56 -20.95 2.25 22.11
CA ASP A 56 -21.26 1.83 23.47
C ASP A 56 -19.99 1.82 24.33
N ASP A 57 -20.15 1.60 25.64
CA ASP A 57 -19.02 1.59 26.57
C ASP A 57 -17.99 0.49 26.24
N GLU A 58 -18.45 -0.62 25.65
CA GLU A 58 -17.58 -1.74 25.25
C GLU A 58 -16.73 -1.37 24.02
N ASP A 59 -17.33 -0.76 23.01
CA ASP A 59 -16.64 -0.25 21.83
C ASP A 59 -15.64 0.83 22.20
N TRP A 60 -16.00 1.74 23.11
CA TRP A 60 -15.09 2.76 23.63
C TRP A 60 -13.87 2.14 24.31
N ALA A 61 -14.07 1.09 25.11
CA ALA A 61 -12.97 0.36 25.74
C ALA A 61 -12.06 -0.31 24.70
N ARG A 62 -12.63 -0.96 23.68
CA ARG A 62 -11.87 -1.61 22.59
C ARG A 62 -11.06 -0.62 21.77
N ILE A 63 -11.65 0.52 21.40
CA ILE A 63 -10.97 1.58 20.62
C ILE A 63 -9.84 2.19 21.44
N SER A 64 -10.10 2.53 22.70
CA SER A 64 -9.10 3.14 23.59
C SER A 64 -7.91 2.20 23.81
N GLY A 65 -8.16 0.91 24.05
CA GLY A 65 -7.10 -0.10 24.16
C GLY A 65 -6.27 -0.23 22.89
N THR A 66 -6.92 -0.26 21.73
CA THR A 66 -6.24 -0.32 20.42
C THR A 66 -5.39 0.94 20.16
N MET A 67 -5.91 2.11 20.51
CA MET A 67 -5.18 3.38 20.39
C MET A 67 -3.92 3.38 21.26
N GLY A 68 -4.01 2.85 22.48
CA GLY A 68 -2.85 2.66 23.36
C GLY A 68 -1.75 1.83 22.70
N ILE A 69 -2.10 0.68 22.12
CA ILE A 69 -1.15 -0.20 21.42
C ILE A 69 -0.50 0.50 20.21
N LEU A 70 -1.29 1.21 19.41
CA LEU A 70 -0.80 1.97 18.26
C LEU A 70 0.17 3.08 18.66
N LEU A 71 -0.15 3.82 19.73
CA LEU A 71 0.68 4.91 20.25
C LEU A 71 1.99 4.39 20.86
N GLU A 72 1.94 3.24 21.53
CA GLU A 72 3.12 2.59 22.10
C GLU A 72 4.07 2.10 21.00
N LYS A 73 3.55 1.41 19.97
CA LYS A 73 4.37 0.92 18.85
C LYS A 73 4.94 2.04 17.99
N ARG A 74 4.16 3.11 17.76
CA ARG A 74 4.54 4.30 16.97
C ARG A 74 5.28 3.97 15.66
N ASN A 75 4.86 2.92 14.97
CA ASN A 75 5.54 2.40 13.79
C ASN A 75 4.78 2.63 12.49
N ILE A 76 3.60 3.25 12.52
CA ILE A 76 2.87 3.64 11.31
C ILE A 76 3.10 5.13 11.03
N TYR A 77 3.63 5.42 9.85
CA TYR A 77 3.89 6.77 9.36
C TYR A 77 2.97 7.07 8.19
N ILE A 78 2.06 8.03 8.36
CA ILE A 78 1.09 8.42 7.33
C ILE A 78 1.47 9.78 6.78
N ASP A 79 1.48 9.89 5.46
CA ASP A 79 1.76 11.10 4.72
C ASP A 79 0.64 11.32 3.69
N ASP A 80 -0.21 12.31 3.93
CA ASP A 80 -1.36 12.68 3.10
C ASP A 80 -1.08 13.86 2.16
N SER A 81 0.20 14.15 1.89
CA SER A 81 0.59 15.24 0.99
C SER A 81 0.08 15.00 -0.44
N SER A 82 -0.69 15.95 -0.96
CA SER A 82 -1.15 15.92 -2.35
C SER A 82 -0.01 16.25 -3.34
N GLY A 83 -0.03 15.65 -4.53
CA GLY A 83 0.89 16.02 -5.62
C GLY A 83 2.32 15.52 -5.46
N LEU A 84 2.55 14.51 -4.61
CA LEU A 84 3.88 13.94 -4.39
C LEU A 84 4.55 13.47 -5.69
N THR A 85 5.79 13.89 -5.88
CA THR A 85 6.69 13.42 -6.93
C THR A 85 7.44 12.16 -6.47
N PRO A 86 7.90 11.28 -7.39
CA PRO A 86 8.68 10.09 -7.03
C PRO A 86 9.95 10.40 -6.23
N THR A 87 10.54 11.57 -6.48
CA THR A 87 11.73 12.05 -5.78
C THR A 87 11.42 12.39 -4.32
N GLU A 88 10.28 13.02 -4.04
CA GLU A 88 9.87 13.34 -2.67
C GLU A 88 9.56 12.08 -1.88
N VAL A 89 8.83 11.12 -2.47
CA VAL A 89 8.56 9.81 -1.82
C VAL A 89 9.87 9.12 -1.45
N ARG A 90 10.85 9.10 -2.36
CA ARG A 90 12.18 8.54 -2.09
C ARG A 90 12.90 9.28 -0.97
N SER A 91 12.89 10.61 -0.97
CA SER A 91 13.55 11.42 0.05
C SER A 91 12.96 11.16 1.45
N ARG A 92 11.63 11.16 1.56
CA ARG A 92 10.90 10.93 2.81
C ARG A 92 11.11 9.50 3.32
N ALA A 93 11.03 8.49 2.45
CA ALA A 93 11.30 7.10 2.81
C ALA A 93 12.75 6.92 3.31
N ARG A 94 13.75 7.47 2.62
CA ARG A 94 15.16 7.40 3.06
C ARG A 94 15.40 8.08 4.41
N ARG A 95 14.69 9.16 4.72
CA ARG A 95 14.78 9.82 6.03
C ARG A 95 14.34 8.87 7.14
N ILE A 96 13.14 8.32 7.04
CA ILE A 96 12.58 7.39 8.04
C ILE A 96 13.44 6.13 8.16
N ALA A 97 13.90 5.57 7.04
CA ALA A 97 14.79 4.42 7.04
C ALA A 97 16.09 4.65 7.82
N ARG A 98 16.69 5.85 7.70
CA ARG A 98 17.91 6.20 8.42
C ARG A 98 17.66 6.41 9.90
N GLU A 99 16.56 7.05 10.26
CA GLU A 99 16.17 7.31 11.65
C GLU A 99 15.87 6.02 12.43
N HIS A 100 15.29 5.01 11.76
CA HIS A 100 14.80 3.78 12.41
C HIS A 100 15.59 2.51 12.04
N GLY A 101 16.70 2.65 11.31
CA GLY A 101 17.51 1.50 10.87
C GLY A 101 16.85 0.59 9.82
N GLY A 102 15.77 1.02 9.19
CA GLY A 102 15.07 0.29 8.13
C GLY A 102 13.59 0.61 8.06
N ILE A 103 12.90 0.03 7.08
CA ILE A 103 11.45 0.11 6.91
C ILE A 103 10.93 -1.31 6.65
N GLY A 104 9.76 -1.65 7.19
CA GLY A 104 9.11 -2.95 6.99
C GLY A 104 8.29 -3.01 5.70
N LEU A 105 7.55 -1.94 5.41
CA LEU A 105 6.67 -1.85 4.25
C LEU A 105 6.47 -0.40 3.82
N ILE A 106 6.36 -0.16 2.51
CA ILE A 106 5.92 1.12 1.96
C ILE A 106 4.64 0.89 1.17
N MET A 107 3.54 1.49 1.60
CA MET A 107 2.26 1.52 0.90
C MET A 107 2.09 2.86 0.20
N ILE A 108 1.64 2.83 -1.07
CA ILE A 108 1.30 4.03 -1.83
C ILE A 108 -0.08 3.87 -2.46
N ASP A 109 -1.01 4.74 -2.08
CA ASP A 109 -2.37 4.83 -2.61
C ASP A 109 -2.63 6.28 -3.03
N TYR A 110 -2.70 6.66 -4.30
CA TYR A 110 -2.77 5.94 -5.55
C TYR A 110 -1.89 6.70 -6.54
N LEU A 111 -1.02 5.96 -7.20
CA LEU A 111 0.04 6.52 -8.05
C LEU A 111 -0.47 7.25 -9.31
N GLN A 112 -1.78 7.27 -9.56
CA GLN A 112 -2.38 8.09 -10.62
C GLN A 112 -2.46 9.58 -10.26
N LEU A 113 -2.20 9.96 -9.01
CA LEU A 113 -2.05 11.38 -8.65
C LEU A 113 -0.62 11.87 -8.61
N MET A 114 0.36 10.97 -8.64
CA MET A 114 1.75 11.39 -8.76
C MET A 114 1.96 12.05 -10.12
N ARG A 115 2.63 13.20 -10.08
CA ARG A 115 3.00 13.97 -11.26
C ARG A 115 4.52 14.07 -11.39
N VAL A 116 5.01 14.02 -12.61
CA VAL A 116 6.39 14.29 -12.96
C VAL A 116 6.38 15.54 -13.85
N PRO A 117 6.86 16.70 -13.35
CA PRO A 117 6.76 17.97 -14.08
C PRO A 117 7.34 17.93 -15.49
N SER A 118 8.39 17.11 -15.71
CA SER A 118 9.09 17.00 -16.99
C SER A 118 8.39 16.14 -18.06
N LEU A 119 7.35 15.38 -17.73
CA LEU A 119 6.71 14.40 -18.62
C LEU A 119 5.19 14.61 -18.76
N SER A 120 4.71 15.83 -18.50
CA SER A 120 3.28 16.14 -18.37
C SER A 120 2.43 15.84 -19.62
N ASP A 121 3.03 15.84 -20.82
CA ASP A 121 2.31 15.58 -22.08
C ASP A 121 2.06 14.09 -22.36
N ASN A 122 2.80 13.17 -21.71
CA ASN A 122 2.67 11.75 -21.98
C ASN A 122 2.50 10.93 -20.70
N ARG A 123 1.22 10.75 -20.32
CA ARG A 123 0.83 10.01 -19.12
C ARG A 123 1.35 8.57 -19.08
N THR A 124 1.55 7.93 -20.23
CA THR A 124 2.09 6.56 -20.30
C THR A 124 3.56 6.53 -19.89
N LEU A 125 4.36 7.47 -20.42
CA LEU A 125 5.78 7.60 -20.06
C LEU A 125 5.93 8.01 -18.59
N GLU A 126 5.06 8.89 -18.11
CA GLU A 126 5.04 9.33 -16.72
C GLU A 126 4.78 8.15 -15.75
N ILE A 127 3.78 7.32 -16.03
CA ILE A 127 3.50 6.12 -15.21
C ILE A 127 4.66 5.12 -15.26
N ALA A 128 5.32 4.97 -16.41
CA ALA A 128 6.49 4.10 -16.56
C ALA A 128 7.68 4.62 -15.72
N GLU A 129 7.93 5.93 -15.72
CA GLU A 129 8.96 6.58 -14.91
C GLU A 129 8.68 6.43 -13.41
N ILE A 130 7.44 6.71 -12.97
CA ILE A 130 7.02 6.52 -11.57
C ILE A 130 7.27 5.07 -11.14
N SER A 131 6.86 4.10 -11.97
CA SER A 131 7.01 2.68 -11.64
C SER A 131 8.48 2.26 -11.56
N ARG A 132 9.34 2.76 -12.46
CA ARG A 132 10.79 2.53 -12.42
C ARG A 132 11.41 3.15 -11.17
N SER A 133 11.07 4.39 -10.83
CA SER A 133 11.61 5.07 -9.64
C SER A 133 11.24 4.34 -8.35
N LEU A 134 10.00 3.86 -8.23
CA LEU A 134 9.57 3.08 -7.07
C LEU A 134 10.21 1.70 -7.00
N LYS A 135 10.42 1.04 -8.14
CA LYS A 135 11.16 -0.23 -8.17
C LYS A 135 12.61 -0.03 -7.74
N ALA A 136 13.24 1.08 -8.13
CA ALA A 136 14.58 1.44 -7.69
C ALA A 136 14.61 1.70 -6.17
N LEU A 137 13.63 2.45 -5.64
CA LEU A 137 13.47 2.67 -4.19
C LEU A 137 13.35 1.34 -3.42
N ALA A 138 12.52 0.42 -3.90
CA ALA A 138 12.32 -0.89 -3.29
C ALA A 138 13.63 -1.70 -3.22
N LYS A 139 14.42 -1.68 -4.30
CA LYS A 139 15.72 -2.37 -4.35
C LYS A 139 16.76 -1.72 -3.45
N GLU A 140 16.77 -0.39 -3.41
CA GLU A 140 17.74 0.38 -2.64
C GLU A 140 17.56 0.20 -1.13
N LEU A 141 16.32 0.29 -0.65
CA LEU A 141 16.02 0.13 0.77
C LEU A 141 15.85 -1.35 1.16
N GLN A 142 15.76 -2.26 0.19
CA GLN A 142 15.41 -3.67 0.37
C GLN A 142 14.04 -3.86 1.07
N VAL A 143 13.05 -3.08 0.65
CA VAL A 143 11.72 -3.03 1.29
C VAL A 143 10.63 -3.35 0.28
N PRO A 144 9.59 -4.13 0.66
CA PRO A 144 8.42 -4.31 -0.18
C PRO A 144 7.67 -2.97 -0.37
N VAL A 145 7.39 -2.63 -1.64
CA VAL A 145 6.59 -1.46 -2.00
C VAL A 145 5.27 -1.94 -2.58
N TRP A 146 4.16 -1.62 -1.91
CA TRP A 146 2.80 -1.93 -2.35
C TRP A 146 2.15 -0.70 -3.00
N ARG A 147 1.62 -0.87 -4.22
CA ARG A 147 0.87 0.16 -4.96
C ARG A 147 -0.58 -0.27 -5.10
N CYS A 148 -1.51 0.62 -4.79
CA CYS A 148 -2.88 0.50 -5.28
C CYS A 148 -3.05 1.17 -6.67
N ARG A 149 -3.68 0.44 -7.60
CA ARG A 149 -4.12 0.96 -8.90
C ARG A 149 -5.59 0.62 -9.11
N SER A 150 -6.41 1.62 -9.42
CA SER A 150 -7.77 1.38 -9.87
C SER A 150 -7.75 0.73 -11.27
N LEU A 151 -8.55 -0.32 -11.46
CA LEU A 151 -8.72 -0.95 -12.77
C LEU A 151 -9.71 -0.11 -13.57
N THR A 152 -9.31 0.37 -14.75
CA THR A 152 -10.19 1.08 -15.67
C THR A 152 -11.30 0.14 -16.17
N ALA A 153 -12.53 0.66 -16.30
CA ALA A 153 -13.75 -0.07 -16.67
C ALA A 153 -13.67 -0.95 -17.94
N ARG A 154 -12.65 -0.76 -18.80
CA ARG A 154 -12.38 -1.59 -19.99
C ARG A 154 -12.24 -3.09 -19.69
N TRP A 155 -11.84 -3.45 -18.47
CA TRP A 155 -11.77 -4.85 -18.03
C TRP A 155 -13.12 -5.42 -17.57
N SER A 156 -14.08 -4.57 -17.18
CA SER A 156 -15.43 -5.02 -16.80
C SER A 156 -16.28 -5.40 -18.00
N SER A 157 -15.91 -4.93 -19.19
CA SER A 157 -16.56 -5.22 -20.47
C SER A 157 -15.83 -6.28 -21.31
N ALA A 158 -14.77 -6.90 -20.79
CA ALA A 158 -14.04 -7.95 -21.51
C ALA A 158 -14.74 -9.31 -21.31
N PRO A 159 -15.14 -10.01 -22.40
CA PRO A 159 -15.78 -11.33 -22.28
C PRO A 159 -14.85 -12.33 -21.59
N ILE A 160 -15.45 -13.18 -20.75
CA ILE A 160 -14.78 -14.14 -19.84
C ILE A 160 -13.87 -15.14 -20.59
N SER A 161 -14.04 -15.31 -21.89
CA SER A 161 -13.31 -16.25 -22.75
C SER A 161 -11.83 -15.91 -22.99
N ALA A 162 -11.37 -14.70 -22.67
CA ALA A 162 -9.97 -14.31 -22.87
C ALA A 162 -9.03 -14.64 -21.68
N ARG A 163 -9.51 -15.43 -20.70
CA ARG A 163 -8.66 -15.97 -19.62
C ARG A 163 -7.89 -17.19 -20.11
N SER A 164 -6.89 -16.99 -20.96
CA SER A 164 -5.84 -18.00 -21.14
C SER A 164 -5.00 -18.08 -19.86
N THR A 165 -4.88 -19.29 -19.34
CA THR A 165 -4.01 -19.64 -18.22
C THR A 165 -2.56 -19.26 -18.53
N PRO A 166 -1.76 -18.82 -17.53
CA PRO A 166 -0.33 -18.67 -17.74
C PRO A 166 0.26 -20.07 -17.89
N THR A 167 0.63 -20.44 -19.11
CA THR A 167 1.40 -21.66 -19.38
C THR A 167 2.77 -21.51 -18.72
N CYS A 168 2.95 -22.16 -17.57
CA CYS A 168 4.28 -22.43 -17.01
C CYS A 168 5.02 -23.34 -18.00
N VAL A 169 5.94 -22.77 -18.78
CA VAL A 169 6.94 -23.55 -19.51
C VAL A 169 8.06 -23.87 -18.51
N SER A 170 8.04 -25.08 -17.96
CA SER A 170 9.21 -25.68 -17.30
C SER A 170 10.03 -26.47 -18.34
N PRO A 171 11.37 -26.33 -18.38
CA PRO A 171 12.22 -27.15 -19.23
C PRO A 171 12.57 -28.45 -18.49
N ALA A 172 12.19 -29.61 -19.05
CA ALA A 172 12.60 -30.91 -18.50
C ALA A 172 12.95 -31.90 -19.63
N LEU A 173 14.26 -32.14 -19.73
CA LEU A 173 14.92 -33.43 -19.98
C LEU A 173 14.57 -34.19 -21.27
N SER A 174 15.38 -33.91 -22.29
CA SER A 174 15.72 -34.84 -23.37
C SER A 174 16.49 -36.04 -22.80
N ASN A 175 15.89 -37.23 -22.85
CA ASN A 175 16.64 -38.49 -22.85
C ASN A 175 15.89 -39.56 -23.66
N ARG A 176 16.35 -39.82 -24.89
CA ARG A 176 16.08 -41.07 -25.62
C ARG A 176 17.39 -41.49 -26.29
N MET A 177 17.92 -42.63 -25.86
CA MET A 177 18.92 -43.41 -26.60
C MET A 177 18.25 -44.13 -27.78
N PRO A 178 18.98 -44.39 -28.88
CA PRO A 178 18.49 -45.15 -30.02
C PRO A 178 18.75 -46.66 -29.85
N THR A 179 17.91 -47.46 -30.51
CA THR A 179 18.20 -48.84 -30.94
C THR A 179 19.12 -48.84 -32.15
#